data_AF-A0A9D5FHI5-F1
#
_entry.id   AF-A0A9D5FHI5-F1
#
_cell.length_a   1.000
_cell.length_b   1.000
_cell.length_c   1.000
_cell.angle_alpha   90.00
_cell.angle_beta   90.00
_cell.angle_gamma   90.00
#
_symmetry.space_group_name_H-M   'P 1'
#
loop_
_entity.id
_entity.type
_entity.pdbx_description
1 polymer ?
#
loop_
_entity_poly.entity_id
_entity_poly.type
_entity_poly.pdbx_seq_one_letter_code
_entity_poly.pdbx_strand_id
1 'polypeptide(L)'
;MTHIIRNSDLTIKTFTERGDDIVLAAGETLEFSPLSFTDYANRLKFSLAGRSGETIYIPAGSPDLIVSVSCPGEASIALMVNGMPETVTLTNGIGSLTLSAEVPGLYIITPAYKTRYCPAGQATLFIEVK
;
A
#
# COMPACT_ATOMS: atom_id res chain seq x y z
N MET A 1 10.42 4.80 17.40
CA MET A 1 9.36 5.71 16.93
C MET A 1 9.49 5.86 15.43
N THR A 2 8.39 6.12 14.72
CA THR A 2 8.41 6.24 13.27
C THR A 2 8.34 7.70 12.85
N HIS A 3 9.28 8.14 12.03
CA HIS A 3 9.32 9.46 11.40
C HIS A 3 8.50 9.40 10.11
N ILE A 4 7.57 10.32 9.92
CA ILE A 4 6.70 10.39 8.74
C ILE A 4 7.02 11.71 8.04
N ILE A 5 7.41 11.63 6.77
CA ILE A 5 7.62 12.81 5.93
C ILE A 5 6.37 12.98 5.07
N ARG A 6 5.77 14.16 5.12
CA ARG A 6 4.61 14.52 4.30
C ARG A 6 5.00 15.53 3.24
N ASN A 7 4.36 15.42 2.09
CA ASN A 7 4.37 16.45 1.05
C ASN A 7 3.58 17.69 1.51
N SER A 8 3.66 18.77 0.73
CA SER A 8 2.92 20.01 0.99
C SER A 8 1.39 19.85 0.95
N ASP A 9 0.88 18.83 0.26
CA ASP A 9 -0.54 18.47 0.22
C ASP A 9 -0.95 17.50 1.35
N LEU A 10 -0.07 17.31 2.34
CA LEU A 10 -0.22 16.41 3.49
C LEU A 10 -0.24 14.91 3.17
N THR A 11 -0.08 14.51 1.90
CA THR A 11 0.10 13.10 1.56
C THR A 11 1.41 12.59 2.15
N ILE A 12 1.43 11.33 2.58
CA ILE A 12 2.63 10.71 3.12
C ILE A 12 3.58 10.44 1.96
N LYS A 13 4.75 11.07 1.99
CA LYS A 13 5.82 10.85 1.02
C LYS A 13 6.57 9.56 1.33
N THR A 14 7.00 9.42 2.59
CA THR A 14 7.73 8.26 3.09
C THR A 14 7.71 8.24 4.62
N PHE A 15 8.21 7.16 5.22
CA PHE A 15 8.43 7.04 6.65
C PHE A 15 9.70 6.24 6.95
N THR A 16 10.33 6.48 8.09
CA THR A 16 11.63 5.91 8.46
C THR A 16 11.80 5.75 9.97
N GLU A 17 12.65 4.83 10.39
CA GLU A 17 13.07 4.68 11.80
C GLU A 17 14.10 5.74 12.22
N ARG A 18 14.90 6.22 11.27
CA ARG A 18 16.02 7.13 11.53
C ARG A 18 15.76 8.50 10.95
N GLY A 19 15.77 9.52 11.82
CA GLY A 19 15.48 10.91 11.47
C GLY A 19 16.69 11.83 11.35
N ASP A 20 17.88 11.37 11.75
CA ASP A 20 19.04 12.23 12.02
C ASP A 20 19.52 13.05 10.82
N ASP A 21 19.28 12.56 9.60
CA ASP A 21 19.75 13.17 8.34
C ASP A 21 18.59 13.60 7.42
N ILE A 22 17.37 13.79 7.96
CA ILE A 22 16.22 14.20 7.14
C ILE A 22 16.38 15.69 6.75
N VAL A 23 16.60 15.92 5.45
CA VAL A 23 16.48 17.24 4.83
C VAL A 23 15.12 17.34 4.15
N LEU A 24 14.26 18.23 4.65
CA LEU A 24 12.93 18.47 4.09
C LEU A 24 13.01 19.40 2.88
N ALA A 25 12.29 19.07 1.81
CA ALA A 25 12.09 20.00 0.70
C ALA A 25 11.08 21.10 1.08
N ALA A 26 10.96 22.13 0.24
CA ALA A 26 10.03 23.22 0.46
C ALA A 26 8.58 22.71 0.59
N GLY A 27 7.94 23.02 1.72
CA GLY A 27 6.58 22.62 2.04
C GLY A 27 6.42 21.21 2.62
N GLU A 28 7.49 20.42 2.71
CA GLU A 28 7.44 19.13 3.40
C GLU A 28 7.41 19.31 4.92
N THR A 29 6.75 18.38 5.60
CA THR A 29 6.68 18.37 7.07
C THR A 29 7.13 17.04 7.62
N LEU A 30 7.65 17.06 8.85
CA LEU A 30 8.03 15.89 9.62
C LEU A 30 7.03 15.70 10.77
N GLU A 31 6.36 14.55 10.79
CA GLU A 31 5.49 14.10 11.85
C GLU A 31 6.08 12.86 12.52
N PHE A 32 5.71 12.61 13.78
CA PHE A 32 6.15 11.43 14.51
C PHE A 32 4.96 10.54 14.88
N SER A 33 5.06 9.26 14.58
CA SER A 33 4.14 8.24 15.10
C SER A 33 4.73 7.55 16.33
N PRO A 34 3.91 7.30 17.36
CA PRO A 34 4.33 6.48 18.50
C PRO A 34 4.53 5.01 18.13
N LEU A 35 4.02 4.55 16.98
CA LEU A 35 4.18 3.18 16.51
C LEU A 35 5.64 2.85 16.19
N SER A 36 6.01 1.58 16.37
CA SER A 36 7.22 1.03 15.76
C SER A 36 7.10 1.11 14.23
N PHE A 37 8.22 1.07 13.51
CA PHE A 37 8.19 1.12 12.05
C PHE A 37 7.43 -0.06 11.45
N THR A 38 7.65 -1.25 12.00
CA THR A 38 6.92 -2.45 11.59
C THR A 38 5.41 -2.29 11.78
N ASP A 39 4.96 -1.80 12.94
CA ASP A 39 3.54 -1.61 13.20
C ASP A 39 2.95 -0.51 12.30
N TYR A 40 3.69 0.57 12.07
CA TYR A 40 3.26 1.66 11.18
C TYR A 40 3.14 1.19 9.72
N ALA A 41 4.12 0.42 9.24
CA ALA A 41 4.15 -0.15 7.89
C ALA A 41 3.02 -1.16 7.68
N ASN A 42 2.64 -1.91 8.71
CA ASN A 42 1.59 -2.93 8.65
C ASN A 42 0.17 -2.39 8.84
N ARG A 43 -0.04 -1.07 8.98
CA ARG A 43 -1.38 -0.47 9.05
C ARG A 43 -2.19 -0.70 7.77
N LEU A 44 -1.53 -0.87 6.63
CA LEU A 44 -2.12 -1.32 5.39
C LEU A 44 -1.10 -2.17 4.63
N LYS A 45 -1.49 -3.39 4.28
CA LYS A 45 -0.66 -4.32 3.54
C LYS A 45 -1.44 -4.97 2.41
N PHE A 46 -0.81 -5.03 1.25
CA PHE A 46 -1.23 -5.84 0.13
C PHE A 46 -0.27 -7.01 -0.05
N SER A 47 -0.79 -8.18 -0.36
CA SER A 47 0.05 -9.31 -0.74
C SER A 47 -0.63 -10.26 -1.71
N LEU A 48 0.15 -10.90 -2.56
CA LEU A 48 -0.30 -12.00 -3.43
C LEU A 48 0.58 -13.21 -3.14
N ALA A 49 -0.04 -14.34 -2.77
CA ALA A 49 0.68 -15.55 -2.34
C ALA A 49 1.76 -15.29 -1.26
N GLY A 50 1.46 -14.39 -0.31
CA GLY A 50 2.36 -14.01 0.79
C GLY A 50 3.49 -13.03 0.41
N ARG A 51 3.62 -12.67 -0.87
CA ARG A 51 4.62 -11.72 -1.38
C ARG A 51 4.10 -10.29 -1.36
N SER A 52 4.95 -9.34 -1.00
CA SER A 52 4.60 -7.93 -0.80
C SER A 52 5.85 -7.05 -0.91
N GLY A 53 5.72 -5.80 -1.37
CA GLY A 53 6.84 -4.86 -1.47
C GLY A 53 7.81 -5.15 -2.62
N GLU A 54 7.40 -5.97 -3.59
CA GLU A 54 8.16 -6.32 -4.79
C GLU A 54 7.22 -6.33 -6.02
N THR A 55 7.81 -6.42 -7.21
CA THR A 55 7.04 -6.72 -8.43
C THR A 55 6.84 -8.23 -8.54
N ILE A 56 5.58 -8.65 -8.68
CA ILE A 56 5.21 -10.05 -8.81
C ILE A 56 4.87 -10.32 -10.28
N TYR A 57 5.55 -11.28 -10.89
CA TYR A 57 5.29 -11.69 -12.27
C TYR A 57 4.39 -12.92 -12.30
N ILE A 58 3.36 -12.88 -13.13
CA ILE A 58 2.35 -13.93 -13.30
C ILE A 58 2.23 -14.27 -14.79
N PRO A 59 2.19 -15.56 -15.19
CA PRO A 59 1.91 -15.93 -16.56
C PRO A 59 0.50 -15.52 -17.00
N ALA A 60 0.34 -14.98 -18.20
CA ALA A 60 -0.97 -14.75 -18.80
C ALA A 60 -1.76 -16.07 -18.96
N GLY A 61 -3.07 -16.01 -18.79
CA GLY A 61 -3.94 -17.19 -18.73
C GLY A 61 -3.90 -17.93 -17.39
N SER A 62 -3.21 -17.39 -16.37
CA SER A 62 -3.32 -17.91 -15.00
C SER A 62 -4.74 -17.73 -14.46
N PRO A 63 -5.16 -18.54 -13.46
CA PRO A 63 -6.40 -18.27 -12.74
C PRO A 63 -6.44 -16.89 -12.10
N ASP A 64 -7.64 -16.45 -11.73
CA ASP A 64 -7.84 -15.19 -11.01
C ASP A 64 -6.92 -15.10 -9.78
N LEU A 65 -6.32 -13.92 -9.63
CA LEU A 65 -5.40 -13.58 -8.58
C LEU A 65 -6.18 -13.04 -7.40
N ILE A 66 -5.99 -13.67 -6.24
CA ILE A 66 -6.59 -13.23 -4.98
C ILE A 66 -5.55 -12.44 -4.20
N VAL A 67 -5.63 -11.11 -4.30
CA VAL A 67 -4.80 -10.21 -3.52
C VAL A 67 -5.37 -10.10 -2.11
N SER A 68 -4.58 -10.45 -1.11
CA SER A 68 -4.94 -10.25 0.29
C SER A 68 -4.71 -8.80 0.68
N VAL A 69 -5.73 -8.20 1.32
CA VAL A 69 -5.71 -6.85 1.86
C VAL A 69 -5.81 -6.94 3.37
N SER A 70 -4.83 -6.41 4.09
CA SER A 70 -4.85 -6.30 5.55
C SER A 70 -4.83 -4.83 5.95
N CYS A 71 -5.83 -4.42 6.72
CA CYS A 71 -5.94 -3.10 7.33
C CYS A 71 -6.61 -3.24 8.71
N PRO A 72 -5.84 -3.58 9.76
CA PRO A 72 -6.38 -3.84 11.10
C PRO A 72 -7.20 -2.67 11.64
N GLY A 73 -8.36 -2.97 12.22
CA GLY A 73 -9.25 -1.98 12.82
C GLY A 73 -10.25 -1.32 11.85
N GLU A 74 -10.15 -1.60 10.55
CA GLU A 74 -11.09 -1.07 9.55
C GLU A 74 -12.12 -2.13 9.12
N ALA A 75 -13.34 -1.68 8.80
CA ALA A 75 -14.41 -2.52 8.24
C ALA A 75 -14.41 -2.50 6.69
N SER A 76 -13.79 -1.48 6.08
CA SER A 76 -13.59 -1.39 4.64
C SER A 76 -12.42 -0.47 4.33
N ILE A 77 -11.86 -0.58 3.13
CA ILE A 77 -10.80 0.30 2.66
C ILE A 77 -10.98 0.64 1.17
N ALA A 78 -10.77 1.92 0.83
CA ALA A 78 -10.74 2.40 -0.54
C ALA A 78 -9.31 2.35 -1.09
N LEU A 79 -9.16 1.74 -2.26
CA LEU A 79 -7.91 1.48 -2.97
C LEU A 79 -7.97 2.14 -4.35
N MET A 80 -6.82 2.24 -5.00
CA MET A 80 -6.70 2.58 -6.42
C MET A 80 -6.05 1.41 -7.14
N VAL A 81 -6.74 0.84 -8.12
CA VAL A 81 -6.24 -0.22 -9.02
C VAL A 81 -6.08 0.40 -10.39
N ASN A 82 -4.84 0.57 -10.86
CA ASN A 82 -4.55 1.26 -12.12
C ASN A 82 -5.18 2.65 -12.23
N GLY A 83 -5.27 3.37 -11.10
CA GLY A 83 -5.88 4.69 -11.02
C GLY A 83 -7.41 4.70 -10.96
N MET A 84 -8.07 3.54 -10.97
CA MET A 84 -9.52 3.42 -10.75
C MET A 84 -9.81 3.11 -9.28
N PRO A 85 -10.78 3.79 -8.66
CA PRO A 85 -11.14 3.54 -7.27
C PRO A 85 -11.84 2.20 -7.10
N GLU A 86 -11.41 1.43 -6.11
CA GLU A 86 -11.99 0.15 -5.72
C GLU A 86 -12.23 0.14 -4.20
N THR A 87 -13.31 -0.51 -3.75
CA THR A 87 -13.59 -0.64 -2.30
C THR A 87 -13.57 -2.09 -1.89
N VAL A 88 -12.78 -2.41 -0.87
CA VAL A 88 -12.67 -3.76 -0.30
C VAL A 88 -13.33 -3.77 1.07
N THR A 89 -14.32 -4.65 1.24
CA THR A 89 -14.91 -4.95 2.56
C THR A 89 -13.96 -5.83 3.36
N LEU A 90 -13.82 -5.55 4.66
CA LEU A 90 -12.90 -6.23 5.55
C LEU A 90 -13.66 -6.89 6.71
N THR A 91 -13.25 -8.12 7.04
CA THR A 91 -13.66 -8.81 8.26
C THR A 91 -12.46 -8.90 9.18
N ASN A 92 -12.56 -8.31 10.38
CA ASN A 92 -11.44 -8.18 11.32
C ASN A 92 -10.17 -7.57 10.68
N GLY A 93 -10.36 -6.58 9.80
CA GLY A 93 -9.27 -5.92 9.09
C GLY A 93 -8.60 -6.76 8.00
N ILE A 94 -9.24 -7.83 7.52
CA ILE A 94 -8.74 -8.67 6.42
C ILE A 94 -9.81 -8.77 5.34
N GLY A 95 -9.40 -8.61 4.08
CA GLY A 95 -10.25 -8.83 2.91
C GLY A 95 -9.43 -9.25 1.70
N SER A 96 -10.08 -9.29 0.55
CA SER A 96 -9.47 -9.70 -0.70
C SER A 96 -9.96 -8.88 -1.89
N LEU A 97 -9.07 -8.69 -2.85
CA LEU A 97 -9.36 -8.13 -4.17
C LEU A 97 -9.06 -9.20 -5.23
N THR A 98 -10.04 -9.49 -6.09
CA THR A 98 -9.87 -10.44 -7.20
C THR A 98 -9.47 -9.69 -8.46
N LEU A 99 -8.40 -10.14 -9.12
CA LEU A 99 -7.91 -9.60 -10.39
C LEU A 99 -7.81 -10.71 -11.43
N SER A 100 -8.18 -10.42 -12.67
CA SER A 100 -7.97 -11.36 -13.77
C SER A 100 -6.49 -11.45 -14.15
N ALA A 101 -6.02 -12.64 -14.49
CA ALA A 101 -4.71 -12.84 -15.12
C ALA A 101 -4.84 -13.37 -16.57
N GLU A 102 -6.02 -13.25 -17.18
CA GLU A 102 -6.27 -13.75 -18.53
C GLU A 102 -5.47 -12.97 -19.59
N VAL A 103 -5.43 -11.64 -19.46
CA VAL A 103 -4.80 -10.74 -20.42
C VAL A 103 -3.50 -10.17 -19.82
N PRO A 104 -2.40 -10.11 -20.60
CA PRO A 104 -1.18 -9.42 -20.17
C PRO A 104 -1.43 -7.97 -19.77
N GLY A 105 -0.72 -7.50 -18.74
CA GLY A 105 -0.87 -6.14 -18.24
C GLY A 105 -0.22 -5.94 -16.87
N LEU A 106 -0.17 -4.68 -16.44
CA LEU A 106 0.33 -4.30 -15.13
C LEU A 106 -0.84 -3.89 -14.24
N TYR A 107 -0.93 -4.48 -13.05
CA TYR A 107 -1.74 -3.99 -11.95
C TYR A 107 -0.87 -3.21 -10.98
N ILE A 108 -1.27 -1.98 -10.70
CA ILE A 108 -0.71 -1.09 -9.69
C ILE A 108 -1.79 -0.85 -8.64
N ILE A 109 -1.59 -1.40 -7.44
CA ILE A 109 -2.52 -1.25 -6.32
C ILE A 109 -1.90 -0.31 -5.28
N THR A 110 -2.63 0.75 -4.94
CA THR A 110 -2.21 1.76 -3.94
C THR A 110 -3.39 2.16 -3.05
N PRO A 111 -3.17 2.76 -1.87
CA PRO A 111 -4.24 3.37 -1.09
C PRO A 111 -4.88 4.55 -1.83
N ALA A 112 -6.20 4.69 -1.73
CA ALA A 112 -6.88 5.92 -2.17
C ALA A 112 -6.55 7.11 -1.23
N TYR A 113 -6.48 6.86 0.08
CA TYR A 113 -6.20 7.87 1.09
C TYR A 113 -4.70 7.97 1.44
N LYS A 114 -3.93 8.62 0.56
CA LYS A 114 -2.47 8.79 0.71
C LYS A 114 -2.05 9.67 1.89
N THR A 115 -2.97 10.41 2.49
CA THR A 115 -2.74 11.15 3.75
C THR A 115 -2.74 10.22 4.98
N ARG A 116 -3.37 9.05 4.88
CA ARG A 116 -3.51 8.08 5.97
C ARG A 116 -2.54 6.90 5.84
N TYR A 117 -2.34 6.40 4.62
CA TYR A 117 -1.46 5.27 4.32
C TYR A 117 -0.42 5.69 3.29
N CYS A 118 0.85 5.36 3.55
CA CYS A 118 1.94 5.66 2.62
C CYS A 118 1.77 4.84 1.34
N PRO A 119 1.73 5.43 0.14
CA PRO A 119 1.66 4.70 -1.13
C PRO A 119 3.04 4.15 -1.51
N ALA A 120 3.67 3.43 -0.58
CA ALA A 120 4.96 2.76 -0.76
C ALA A 120 5.07 1.54 0.17
N GLY A 121 6.07 0.69 -0.06
CA GLY A 121 6.35 -0.47 0.77
C GLY A 121 5.18 -1.47 0.78
N GLN A 122 4.69 -1.83 1.96
CA GLN A 122 3.64 -2.85 2.15
C GLN A 122 2.27 -2.40 1.60
N ALA A 123 2.01 -1.10 1.55
CA ALA A 123 0.77 -0.52 1.02
C ALA A 123 0.88 -0.19 -0.48
N THR A 124 1.72 -0.92 -1.22
CA THR A 124 1.76 -0.85 -2.69
C THR A 124 2.09 -2.23 -3.24
N LEU A 125 1.40 -2.62 -4.30
CA LEU A 125 1.62 -3.90 -4.98
C LEU A 125 1.67 -3.71 -6.48
N PHE A 126 2.68 -4.29 -7.10
CA PHE A 126 2.86 -4.35 -8.54
C PHE A 126 2.75 -5.80 -8.99
N ILE A 127 1.81 -6.07 -9.90
CA ILE A 127 1.63 -7.40 -10.48
C ILE A 127 1.70 -7.26 -12.00
N GLU A 128 2.69 -7.87 -12.62
CA GLU A 128 2.84 -7.90 -14.07
C GLU A 128 2.41 -9.27 -14.60
N VAL A 129 1.33 -9.28 -15.37
CA VAL A 129 0.83 -10.44 -16.11
C VAL A 129 1.48 -10.44 -17.49
N LYS A 130 2.17 -11.51 -17.87
CA LYS A 130 2.90 -11.60 -19.14
C LYS A 130 2.99 -12.99 -19.74
#